data_AF-A0A087RWD4-F1
#
_entry.id   AF-A0A087RWD4-F1
#
_cell.length_a   1.000
_cell.length_b   1.000
_cell.length_c   1.000
_cell.angle_alpha   90.00
_cell.angle_beta   90.00
_cell.angle_gamma   90.00
#
_symmetry.space_group_name_H-M   'P 1'
#
loop_
_entity.id
_entity.type
_entity.pdbx_description
1 polymer ?
#
loop_
_entity_poly.entity_id
_entity_poly.type
_entity_poly.pdbx_seq_one_letter_code
_entity_poly.pdbx_strand_id
1 'polypeptide(L)'
;MAVLGRMELSSGQKGGLAFGGALVVAGLVLSTLVFPFWNLIREDISEEVKILSNDDGMCYVETSDNIPKIIEDCTLEPGDVVTITYGEGLAWATITEP
;
A
#
# COMPACT_ATOMS: atom_id res chain seq x y z
N MET A 1 -44.01 -0.90 -6.50
CA MET A 1 -44.48 -0.14 -5.33
C MET A 1 -44.01 -0.87 -4.09
N ALA A 2 -43.02 -0.33 -3.38
CA ALA A 2 -42.57 -0.91 -2.12
C ALA A 2 -43.60 -0.55 -1.03
N VAL A 3 -44.25 -1.56 -0.46
CA VAL A 3 -45.10 -1.40 0.73
C VAL A 3 -44.17 -1.20 1.91
N LEU A 4 -44.18 0.00 2.49
CA LEU A 4 -43.40 0.31 3.69
C LEU A 4 -44.11 -0.30 4.91
N GLY A 5 -43.95 -1.62 5.07
CA GLY A 5 -44.44 -2.36 6.22
C GLY A 5 -43.76 -1.85 7.49
N ARG A 6 -44.57 -1.42 8.46
CA ARG A 6 -44.09 -0.93 9.76
C ARG A 6 -43.44 -2.10 10.51
N MET A 7 -42.11 -2.13 10.62
CA MET A 7 -41.42 -3.15 11.42
C MET A 7 -41.65 -2.88 12.91
N GLU A 8 -42.49 -3.69 13.54
CA GLU A 8 -42.62 -3.76 15.00
C GLU A 8 -41.60 -4.76 15.55
N LEU A 9 -40.47 -4.24 16.04
CA LEU A 9 -39.43 -5.04 16.69
C LEU A 9 -39.75 -5.23 18.18
N SER A 10 -39.60 -6.45 18.69
CA SER A 10 -39.63 -6.72 20.13
C SER A 10 -38.49 -5.97 20.84
N SER A 11 -38.67 -5.63 22.12
CA SER A 11 -37.67 -4.92 22.93
C SER A 11 -36.30 -5.61 22.91
N GLY A 12 -36.27 -6.95 22.90
CA GLY A 12 -35.03 -7.72 22.77
C GLY A 12 -34.36 -7.56 21.39
N GLN A 13 -35.15 -7.50 20.31
CA GLN A 13 -34.63 -7.28 18.96
C GLN A 13 -34.12 -5.85 18.78
N LYS A 14 -34.77 -4.85 19.39
CA LYS A 14 -34.28 -3.46 19.42
C LYS A 14 -32.94 -3.37 20.16
N GLY A 15 -32.83 -4.02 21.32
CA GLY A 15 -31.59 -4.09 22.08
C GLY A 15 -30.47 -4.77 21.31
N GLY A 16 -30.76 -5.93 20.70
CA GLY A 16 -29.81 -6.66 19.86
C GLY A 16 -29.35 -5.86 18.63
N LEU A 17 -30.27 -5.17 17.96
CA LEU A 17 -29.95 -4.30 16.82
C LEU A 17 -29.07 -3.13 17.24
N ALA A 18 -29.38 -2.47 18.37
CA ALA A 18 -28.58 -1.36 18.88
C ALA A 18 -27.18 -1.82 19.29
N PHE A 19 -27.07 -2.94 20.00
CA PHE A 19 -25.78 -3.50 20.42
C PHE A 19 -24.93 -3.96 19.22
N GLY A 20 -25.53 -4.71 18.29
CA GLY A 20 -24.85 -5.14 17.07
C GLY A 20 -24.42 -3.97 16.21
N GLY A 21 -25.29 -2.97 16.04
CA GLY A 21 -24.97 -1.73 15.32
C GLY A 21 -23.82 -0.97 15.97
N ALA A 22 -23.81 -0.85 17.30
CA ALA A 22 -22.73 -0.21 18.04
C ALA A 22 -21.39 -0.94 17.85
N LEU A 23 -21.38 -2.27 17.85
CA LEU A 23 -20.16 -3.06 17.61
C LEU A 23 -19.63 -2.89 16.18
N VAL A 24 -20.50 -2.87 15.17
CA VAL A 24 -20.08 -2.62 13.78
C VAL A 24 -19.48 -1.23 13.65
N VAL A 25 -20.15 -0.21 14.19
CA VAL A 25 -19.65 1.18 14.16
C VAL A 25 -18.31 1.28 14.90
N ALA A 26 -18.21 0.70 16.11
CA ALA A 26 -16.97 0.68 16.87
C ALA A 26 -15.84 -0.03 16.11
N GLY A 27 -16.12 -1.17 15.47
CA GLY A 27 -15.15 -1.89 14.65
C GLY A 27 -14.60 -1.04 13.50
N LEU A 28 -15.48 -0.35 12.76
CA LEU A 28 -15.08 0.54 11.67
C LEU A 28 -14.25 1.74 12.16
N VAL A 29 -14.63 2.33 13.29
CA VAL A 29 -13.89 3.45 13.89
C VAL A 29 -12.50 2.99 14.35
N LEU A 30 -12.41 1.84 15.02
CA LEU A 30 -11.12 1.30 15.47
C LEU A 30 -10.22 0.92 14.28
N SER A 31 -10.80 0.32 13.23
CA SER A 31 -10.04 -0.08 12.03
C SER A 31 -9.56 1.11 11.17
N THR A 32 -10.12 2.30 11.36
CA THR A 32 -9.75 3.49 10.57
C THR A 32 -8.98 4.54 11.37
N LEU A 33 -9.28 4.72 12.67
CA LEU A 33 -8.66 5.74 13.51
C LEU A 33 -7.53 5.23 14.41
N VAL A 34 -7.60 3.99 14.91
CA VAL A 34 -6.59 3.46 15.86
C VAL A 34 -5.46 2.73 15.13
N PHE A 35 -5.78 2.02 14.05
CA PHE A 35 -4.78 1.42 13.18
C PHE A 35 -5.18 1.64 11.71
N PRO A 36 -4.77 2.75 11.08
CA PRO A 36 -5.07 2.97 9.68
C PRO A 36 -4.25 1.98 8.85
N PHE A 37 -4.86 0.86 8.45
CA PHE A 37 -4.26 -0.06 7.48
C PHE A 37 -3.84 0.66 6.18
N TRP A 38 -4.43 1.82 5.90
CA TRP A 38 -4.03 2.75 4.84
C TRP A 38 -2.56 3.19 4.94
N ASN A 39 -1.96 3.25 6.13
CA ASN A 39 -0.55 3.60 6.32
C ASN A 39 0.40 2.40 6.13
N LEU A 40 -0.14 1.20 5.92
CA LEU A 40 0.68 0.01 5.66
C LEU A 40 0.81 -0.33 4.18
N ILE A 41 -0.05 0.24 3.33
CA ILE A 41 0.03 0.05 1.88
C ILE A 41 0.93 1.17 1.37
N ARG A 42 2.20 0.83 1.12
CA ARG A 42 3.15 1.75 0.51
C ARG A 42 2.78 1.98 -0.95
N GLU A 43 3.00 3.19 -1.42
CA GLU A 43 2.87 3.52 -2.84
C GLU A 43 4.09 2.97 -3.58
N ASP A 44 3.83 2.15 -4.60
CA ASP A 44 4.86 1.65 -5.52
C ASP A 44 5.04 2.67 -6.65
N ILE A 45 6.24 3.23 -6.75
CA ILE A 45 6.62 4.26 -7.72
C ILE A 45 7.42 3.57 -8.84
N SER A 46 7.04 3.86 -10.09
CA SER A 46 7.80 3.44 -11.28
C SER A 46 8.48 4.64 -11.92
N GLU A 47 9.81 4.58 -12.04
CA GLU A 47 10.64 5.67 -12.54
C GLU A 47 11.74 5.13 -13.48
N GLU A 48 12.10 5.92 -14.50
CA GLU A 48 13.23 5.64 -15.39
C GLU A 48 14.49 6.26 -14.80
N VAL A 49 15.46 5.42 -14.44
CA VAL A 49 16.69 5.83 -13.77
C VAL A 49 17.92 5.33 -14.50
N LYS A 50 19.05 5.99 -14.23
CA LYS A 50 20.36 5.62 -14.78
C LYS A 50 21.16 4.82 -13.75
N ILE A 51 21.74 3.70 -14.18
CA ILE A 51 22.67 2.92 -13.34
C ILE A 51 23.94 3.74 -13.09
N LEU A 52 24.28 3.92 -11.81
CA LEU A 52 25.47 4.68 -11.39
C LEU A 52 26.70 3.81 -11.19
N SER A 53 26.50 2.63 -10.61
CA SER A 53 27.55 1.63 -10.37
C SER A 53 26.96 0.23 -10.43
N ASN A 54 27.77 -0.74 -10.82
CA ASN A 54 27.50 -2.17 -10.67
C ASN A 54 28.70 -2.79 -9.96
N ASP A 55 28.48 -3.23 -8.72
CA ASP A 55 29.49 -3.88 -7.90
C ASP A 55 29.08 -5.34 -7.64
N ASP A 56 29.72 -6.27 -8.37
CA ASP A 56 29.52 -7.72 -8.23
C ASP A 56 28.04 -8.17 -8.33
N GLY A 57 27.29 -7.59 -9.28
CA GLY A 57 25.88 -7.90 -9.50
C GLY A 57 24.91 -7.05 -8.67
N MET A 58 25.41 -6.09 -7.89
CA MET A 58 24.60 -5.12 -7.15
C MET A 58 24.64 -3.77 -7.85
N CYS A 59 23.51 -3.37 -8.45
CA CYS A 59 23.39 -2.07 -9.11
C CYS A 59 22.89 -1.00 -8.15
N TYR A 60 23.51 0.17 -8.21
CA TYR A 60 23.12 1.36 -7.45
C TYR A 60 22.52 2.42 -8.36
N VAL A 61 21.37 2.95 -7.93
CA VAL A 61 20.63 3.98 -8.66
C VAL A 61 20.17 5.09 -7.72
N GLU A 62 20.09 6.31 -8.24
CA GLU A 62 19.45 7.42 -7.56
C GLU A 62 17.99 7.55 -8.02
N THR A 63 17.10 7.74 -7.07
CA THR A 63 15.65 7.91 -7.27
C THR A 63 15.20 9.27 -6.79
N SER A 64 14.02 9.71 -7.26
CA SER A 64 13.42 11.01 -6.89
C SER A 64 13.15 11.18 -5.38
N ASP A 65 13.06 10.09 -4.62
CA ASP A 65 12.90 10.12 -3.15
C ASP A 65 14.21 10.40 -2.37
N ASN A 66 15.32 10.66 -3.06
CA ASN A 66 16.66 10.94 -2.49
C ASN A 66 17.23 9.81 -1.62
N ILE A 67 16.73 8.58 -1.77
CA ILE A 67 17.26 7.40 -1.09
C ILE A 67 17.81 6.46 -2.18
N PRO A 68 19.14 6.25 -2.26
CA PRO A 68 19.72 5.34 -3.24
C PRO A 68 19.10 3.94 -3.16
N LYS A 69 18.76 3.37 -4.32
CA LYS A 69 18.21 2.01 -4.40
C LYS A 69 19.28 1.03 -4.85
N ILE A 70 19.15 -0.17 -4.31
CA ILE A 70 19.96 -1.33 -4.65
C ILE A 70 19.08 -2.30 -5.45
N ILE A 71 19.63 -2.80 -6.55
CA ILE A 71 19.02 -3.82 -7.38
C ILE A 71 19.95 -5.03 -7.34
N GLU A 72 19.43 -6.16 -6.86
CA GLU A 72 20.16 -7.44 -6.80
C GLU A 72 20.13 -8.13 -8.17
N ASP A 73 21.10 -9.03 -8.41
CA ASP A 73 21.23 -9.82 -9.64
C ASP A 73 21.23 -8.98 -10.94
N CYS A 74 21.84 -7.79 -10.89
CA CYS A 74 21.89 -6.84 -11.98
C CYS A 74 23.11 -7.06 -12.88
N THR A 75 22.89 -7.31 -14.17
CA THR A 75 23.96 -7.48 -15.19
C THR A 75 24.18 -6.24 -16.05
N LEU A 76 23.58 -5.11 -15.69
CA LEU A 76 23.62 -3.86 -16.46
C LEU A 76 24.88 -3.06 -16.14
N GLU A 77 25.34 -2.25 -17.09
CA GLU A 77 26.55 -1.46 -16.93
C GLU A 77 26.23 -0.04 -16.40
N PRO A 78 27.17 0.58 -15.67
CA PRO A 78 27.06 2.00 -15.31
C PRO A 78 26.88 2.85 -16.56
N GLY A 79 25.77 3.58 -16.65
CA GLY A 79 25.40 4.28 -17.89
C GLY A 79 24.04 3.91 -18.43
N ASP A 80 23.61 2.67 -18.19
CA ASP A 80 22.36 2.12 -18.72
C ASP A 80 21.15 2.80 -18.08
N VAL A 81 20.08 2.92 -18.86
CA VAL A 81 18.82 3.53 -18.44
C VAL A 81 17.77 2.45 -18.38
N VAL A 82 17.12 2.31 -17.23
CA VAL A 82 16.12 1.27 -16.97
C VAL A 82 14.94 1.81 -16.19
N THR A 83 13.79 1.19 -16.42
CA THR A 83 12.59 1.42 -15.60
C THR A 83 12.65 0.53 -14.37
N ILE A 84 12.56 1.14 -13.19
CA ILE A 84 12.52 0.44 -11.92
C ILE A 84 11.21 0.72 -11.21
N THR A 85 10.76 -0.24 -10.42
CA THR A 85 9.66 -0.08 -9.48
C THR A 85 10.18 -0.26 -8.06
N TYR A 86 9.82 0.66 -7.17
CA TYR A 86 10.19 0.62 -5.76
C TYR A 86 9.08 1.20 -4.89
N GLY A 87 8.96 0.71 -3.66
CA GLY A 87 8.07 1.34 -2.68
C GLY A 87 8.72 2.57 -2.05
N GLU A 88 7.94 3.64 -1.86
CA GLU A 88 8.43 4.89 -1.27
C GLU A 88 9.12 4.64 0.09
N GLY A 89 10.34 5.17 0.25
CA GLY A 89 11.13 5.02 1.48
C GLY A 89 11.78 3.65 1.67
N LEU A 90 11.88 2.82 0.63
CA LEU A 90 12.69 1.59 0.61
C LEU A 90 14.07 1.86 0.00
N ALA A 91 15.06 1.03 0.33
CA ALA A 91 16.41 1.09 -0.24
C ALA A 91 16.64 0.04 -1.34
N TRP A 92 15.59 -0.66 -1.77
CA TRP A 92 15.66 -1.69 -2.80
C TRP A 92 14.65 -1.39 -3.90
N ALA A 93 14.97 -1.81 -5.12
CA ALA A 93 14.12 -1.66 -6.29
C ALA A 93 14.18 -2.92 -7.16
N THR A 94 13.20 -3.09 -8.03
CA THR A 94 13.16 -4.16 -9.02
C THR A 94 13.09 -3.55 -10.40
N ILE A 95 13.82 -4.12 -11.36
CA ILE A 95 13.73 -3.71 -12.76
C ILE A 95 12.41 -4.25 -13.31
N THR A 96 11.57 -3.35 -13.80
CA THR A 96 10.31 -3.70 -14.44
C THR A 96 10.44 -3.33 -15.91
N GLU A 97 10.56 -4.33 -16.77
CA GLU A 97 10.46 -4.11 -18.21
C GLU A 97 9.03 -3.63 -18.55
N PRO A 98 8.87 -2.71 -19.53
CA PRO A 98 7.56 -2.16 -19.92
C PRO A 98 6.60 -3.20 -20.51
#